data_AF-A0A7V9S8C0-F1
#
_entry.id   AF-A0A7V9S8C0-F1
#
_cell.length_a   1.000
_cell.length_b   1.000
_cell.length_c   1.000
_cell.angle_alpha   90.00
_cell.angle_beta   90.00
_cell.angle_gamma   90.00
#
_symmetry.space_group_name_H-M   'P 1'
#
loop_
_entity.id
_entity.type
_entity.pdbx_description
1 polymer ?
#
loop_
_entity_poly.entity_id
_entity_poly.type
_entity_poly.pdbx_seq_one_letter_code
_entity_poly.pdbx_strand_id
1 'polypeptide(L)'
;MPRHSKNHEFLSTLYEPSGAPNYSQFAKQCGKHPAQIHDRLKNGNVVTAKFLLSCLQHLFGWSVSPRMEIAAFPEIRDIPNSSGVYVIYDSGGNVLYVGKATDFRAEIRQACNRKIPVGIRLGPKLKKVNPKINDLAAYLSLYEIPSKRVRHNFESMLLRIIANQTHNSNIGTAT
;
A
#
# COMPACT_ATOMS: atom_id res chain seq x y z
N MET A 1 0.52 -16.14 -42.74
CA MET A 1 -0.18 -15.85 -41.46
C MET A 1 -0.52 -14.37 -41.42
N PRO A 2 -1.73 -13.96 -41.03
CA PRO A 2 -2.05 -12.54 -40.88
C PRO A 2 -1.16 -11.94 -39.81
N ARG A 3 -0.50 -10.82 -40.14
CA ARG A 3 0.44 -10.14 -39.25
C ARG A 3 -0.39 -9.43 -38.18
N HIS A 4 -0.37 -9.94 -36.95
CA HIS A 4 -1.04 -9.26 -35.84
C HIS A 4 -0.39 -7.89 -35.61
N SER A 5 -1.15 -6.92 -35.10
CA SER A 5 -0.58 -5.63 -34.73
C SER A 5 0.43 -5.82 -33.60
N LYS A 6 1.53 -5.06 -33.57
CA LYS A 6 2.55 -5.12 -32.49
C LYS A 6 1.95 -5.05 -31.08
N ASN A 7 0.86 -4.29 -30.90
CA ASN A 7 0.17 -4.18 -29.61
C ASN A 7 -0.54 -5.47 -29.20
N HIS A 8 -1.05 -6.24 -30.16
CA HIS A 8 -1.68 -7.53 -29.91
C HIS A 8 -0.64 -8.58 -29.50
N GLU A 9 0.48 -8.64 -30.23
CA GLU A 9 1.62 -9.49 -29.87
C GLU A 9 2.15 -9.16 -28.47
N PHE A 10 2.28 -7.87 -28.16
CA PHE A 10 2.72 -7.42 -26.85
C PHE A 10 1.72 -7.73 -25.72
N LEU A 11 0.42 -7.56 -25.94
CA LEU A 11 -0.61 -7.95 -24.96
C LEU A 11 -0.62 -9.47 -24.71
N SER A 12 -0.38 -10.26 -25.76
CA SER A 12 -0.26 -11.72 -25.67
C SER A 12 1.00 -12.11 -24.88
N THR A 13 2.12 -11.45 -25.17
CA THR A 13 3.39 -11.64 -24.44
C THR A 13 3.30 -11.16 -23.00
N LEU A 14 2.42 -10.21 -22.67
CA LEU A 14 2.15 -9.77 -21.29
C LEU A 14 1.38 -10.80 -20.48
N TYR A 15 0.56 -11.64 -21.11
CA TYR A 15 -0.25 -12.63 -20.43
C TYR A 15 0.61 -13.71 -19.76
N GLU A 16 1.62 -14.24 -20.46
CA GLU A 16 2.51 -15.29 -19.95
C GLU A 16 3.25 -14.90 -18.64
N PRO A 17 4.00 -13.78 -18.58
CA PRO A 17 4.70 -13.36 -17.36
C PRO A 17 3.76 -12.79 -16.28
N SER A 18 2.47 -12.55 -16.58
CA SER A 18 1.52 -12.06 -15.58
C SER A 18 1.19 -13.09 -14.50
N GLY A 19 1.50 -14.37 -14.73
CA GLY A 19 1.17 -15.48 -13.82
C GLY A 19 -0.33 -15.71 -13.66
N ALA A 20 -1.17 -15.12 -14.52
CA ALA A 20 -2.61 -15.32 -14.47
C ALA A 20 -2.98 -16.73 -14.99
N PRO A 21 -3.80 -17.51 -14.25
CA PRO A 21 -4.15 -18.87 -14.64
C PRO A 21 -5.11 -18.94 -15.85
N ASN A 22 -5.78 -17.83 -16.17
CA ASN A 22 -6.68 -17.72 -17.31
C ASN A 22 -6.92 -16.25 -17.71
N TYR A 23 -7.51 -16.04 -18.88
CA TYR A 23 -7.82 -14.71 -19.42
C TYR A 23 -8.76 -13.88 -18.55
N SER A 24 -9.64 -14.50 -17.75
CA SER A 24 -10.52 -13.78 -16.84
C SER A 24 -9.73 -13.15 -15.68
N GLN A 25 -8.78 -13.89 -15.11
CA GLN A 25 -7.88 -13.35 -14.08
C GLN A 25 -6.92 -12.31 -14.63
N PHE A 26 -6.37 -12.53 -15.82
CA PHE A 26 -5.55 -11.52 -16.49
C PHE A 26 -6.32 -10.24 -16.78
N ALA A 27 -7.59 -10.35 -17.20
CA ALA A 27 -8.46 -9.19 -17.40
C ALA A 27 -8.66 -8.39 -16.11
N LYS A 28 -8.90 -9.08 -14.98
CA LYS A 28 -8.98 -8.43 -13.67
C LYS A 28 -7.67 -7.71 -13.32
N GLN A 29 -6.52 -8.32 -13.59
CA GLN A 29 -5.22 -7.70 -13.36
C GLN A 29 -5.00 -6.46 -14.25
N CYS A 30 -5.47 -6.48 -15.49
CA CYS A 30 -5.45 -5.36 -16.43
C CYS A 30 -6.55 -4.30 -16.17
N GLY A 31 -7.42 -4.49 -15.18
CA GLY A 31 -8.57 -3.62 -14.93
C GLY A 31 -9.59 -3.60 -16.08
N LYS A 32 -9.81 -4.75 -16.74
CA LYS A 32 -10.70 -4.94 -17.90
C LYS A 32 -11.77 -5.97 -17.64
N HIS A 33 -12.84 -5.91 -18.43
CA HIS A 33 -13.85 -6.96 -18.43
C HIS A 33 -13.29 -8.22 -19.12
N PRO A 34 -13.56 -9.44 -18.62
CA PRO A 34 -13.05 -10.69 -19.21
C PRO A 34 -13.32 -10.83 -20.72
N ALA A 35 -14.53 -10.46 -21.16
CA ALA A 35 -14.89 -10.48 -22.59
C ALA A 35 -13.98 -9.59 -23.45
N GLN A 36 -13.57 -8.42 -22.94
CA GLN A 36 -12.74 -7.47 -23.70
C GLN A 36 -11.33 -8.01 -23.97
N ILE A 37 -10.77 -8.76 -23.03
CA ILE A 37 -9.45 -9.39 -23.15
C ILE A 37 -9.56 -10.65 -24.01
N HIS A 38 -10.60 -11.47 -23.80
CA HIS A 38 -10.84 -12.65 -24.61
C HIS A 38 -11.01 -12.31 -26.09
N ASP A 39 -11.81 -11.29 -26.41
CA ASP A 39 -12.01 -10.83 -27.79
C ASP A 39 -10.73 -10.31 -28.44
N ARG A 40 -9.87 -9.64 -27.67
CA ARG A 40 -8.63 -9.07 -28.21
C ARG A 40 -7.56 -10.13 -28.38
N LEU A 41 -7.37 -11.02 -27.41
CA LEU A 41 -6.36 -12.07 -27.47
C LEU A 41 -6.75 -13.20 -28.44
N LYS A 42 -8.00 -13.66 -28.40
CA LYS A 42 -8.45 -14.83 -29.17
C LYS A 42 -9.09 -14.48 -30.51
N ASN A 43 -9.94 -13.45 -30.55
CA ASN A 43 -10.69 -13.09 -31.76
C ASN A 43 -9.93 -12.08 -32.65
N GLY A 44 -8.72 -11.68 -32.26
CA GLY A 44 -7.85 -10.82 -33.07
C GLY A 44 -8.32 -9.37 -33.21
N ASN A 45 -9.25 -8.92 -32.36
CA ASN A 45 -9.73 -7.54 -32.36
C ASN A 45 -8.58 -6.54 -32.09
N VAL A 46 -8.67 -5.37 -32.71
CA VAL A 46 -7.62 -4.34 -32.66
C VAL A 46 -7.29 -3.95 -31.21
N VAL A 47 -6.01 -4.09 -30.86
CA VAL A 47 -5.46 -3.61 -29.59
C VAL A 47 -4.91 -2.21 -29.79
N THR A 48 -5.69 -1.21 -29.35
CA THR A 48 -5.26 0.20 -29.42
C THR A 48 -4.18 0.49 -28.37
N ALA A 49 -3.31 1.47 -28.65
CA ALA A 49 -2.31 1.93 -27.69
C ALA A 49 -2.95 2.38 -26.36
N LYS A 50 -4.11 3.05 -26.41
CA LYS A 50 -4.87 3.44 -25.22
C LYS A 50 -5.32 2.24 -24.39
N PHE A 51 -5.79 1.17 -25.05
CA PHE A 51 -6.19 -0.05 -24.34
C PHE A 51 -4.98 -0.70 -23.66
N LEU A 52 -3.86 -0.83 -24.39
CA LEU A 52 -2.64 -1.44 -23.89
C LEU A 52 -2.05 -0.64 -22.72
N LEU A 53 -1.93 0.68 -22.85
CA LEU A 53 -1.45 1.56 -21.79
C LEU A 53 -2.28 1.41 -20.52
N SER A 54 -3.61 1.32 -20.66
CA SER A 54 -4.48 1.09 -19.50
C SER A 54 -4.23 -0.28 -18.87
N CYS A 55 -4.01 -1.34 -19.65
CA CYS A 55 -3.64 -2.66 -19.12
C CYS A 55 -2.31 -2.60 -18.36
N LEU A 56 -1.30 -1.94 -18.93
CA LEU A 56 0.00 -1.74 -18.31
C LEU A 56 -0.09 -0.94 -17.00
N GLN A 57 -0.87 0.13 -16.97
CA GLN A 57 -1.09 0.92 -15.75
C GLN A 57 -1.76 0.11 -14.63
N HIS A 58 -2.63 -0.84 -14.97
CA HIS A 58 -3.27 -1.71 -13.98
C HIS A 58 -2.37 -2.88 -13.56
N LEU A 59 -1.61 -3.46 -14.50
CA LEU A 59 -0.65 -4.54 -14.24
C LEU A 59 0.54 -4.05 -13.40
N PHE A 60 1.11 -2.92 -13.80
CA PHE A 60 2.34 -2.35 -13.26
C PHE A 60 2.12 -1.06 -12.49
N GLY A 61 0.91 -0.82 -11.99
CA GLY A 61 0.54 0.33 -11.14
C GLY A 61 1.17 0.29 -9.74
N TRP A 62 2.43 -0.15 -9.64
CA TRP A 62 3.26 -0.24 -8.46
C TRP A 62 4.19 0.97 -8.41
N SER A 63 3.63 2.15 -8.15
CA SER A 63 4.42 3.30 -7.75
C SER A 63 4.30 3.41 -6.23
N VAL A 64 5.37 3.04 -5.53
CA VAL A 64 5.55 3.32 -4.11
C VAL A 64 6.69 4.31 -4.01
N SER A 65 6.38 5.53 -3.58
CA SER A 65 7.37 6.59 -3.45
C SER A 65 7.50 7.00 -1.98
N PRO A 66 8.67 6.86 -1.36
CA PRO A 66 8.87 7.35 0.01
C PRO A 66 8.72 8.87 0.00
N ARG A 67 7.93 9.39 0.94
CA ARG A 67 7.78 10.82 1.20
C ARG A 67 8.41 11.20 2.53
N MET A 68 8.34 10.31 3.51
CA MET A 68 8.97 10.43 4.81
C MET A 68 9.38 9.04 5.27
N GLU A 69 10.60 8.89 5.78
CA GLU A 69 11.12 7.62 6.28
C GLU A 69 11.63 7.84 7.71
N ILE A 70 10.84 7.39 8.68
CA ILE A 70 11.10 7.52 10.13
C ILE A 70 11.55 8.95 10.48
N ALA A 71 10.85 9.94 9.94
CA ALA A 71 11.13 11.34 10.22
C ALA A 71 10.42 11.76 11.51
N ALA A 72 10.93 12.81 12.17
CA ALA A 72 10.25 13.42 13.31
C ALA A 72 8.79 13.74 12.97
N PHE A 73 7.88 13.46 13.90
CA PHE A 73 6.45 13.65 13.66
C PHE A 73 6.17 15.13 13.40
N PRO A 74 5.75 15.51 12.18
CA PRO A 74 5.57 16.90 11.81
C PRO A 74 4.26 17.44 12.39
N GLU A 75 4.06 18.75 12.32
CA GLU A 75 2.74 19.29 12.58
C GLU A 75 1.75 18.82 11.51
N ILE A 76 0.49 18.62 11.90
CA ILE A 76 -0.55 18.07 11.00
C ILE A 76 -0.71 18.90 9.71
N ARG A 77 -0.45 20.21 9.75
CA ARG A 77 -0.54 21.08 8.56
C ARG A 77 0.53 20.80 7.51
N ASP A 78 1.67 20.24 7.90
CA ASP A 78 2.81 19.97 7.03
C ASP A 78 2.74 18.58 6.39
N ILE A 79 1.80 17.75 6.83
CA ILE A 79 1.53 16.44 6.24
C ILE A 79 0.90 16.65 4.84
N PRO A 80 1.40 15.96 3.79
CA PRO A 80 0.86 16.09 2.43
C PRO A 80 -0.58 15.54 2.33
N ASN A 81 -1.34 15.99 1.34
CA ASN A 81 -2.70 15.49 1.07
C ASN A 81 -2.71 14.31 0.08
N SER A 82 -1.54 13.74 -0.22
CA SER A 82 -1.41 12.60 -1.13
C SER A 82 -1.99 11.32 -0.50
N SER A 83 -2.17 10.31 -1.34
CA SER A 83 -2.69 9.00 -0.92
C SER A 83 -1.55 7.98 -0.75
N GLY A 84 -1.64 7.10 0.23
CA GLY A 84 -0.61 6.08 0.43
C GLY A 84 -0.79 5.24 1.68
N VAL A 85 0.31 4.76 2.24
CA VAL A 85 0.36 4.04 3.52
C VAL A 85 1.29 4.79 4.47
N TYR A 86 0.91 4.85 5.74
CA TYR A 86 1.65 5.52 6.79
C TYR A 86 1.89 4.61 7.99
N VAL A 87 2.97 4.90 8.71
CA VAL A 87 3.33 4.22 9.96
C VAL A 87 3.70 5.27 11.00
N ILE A 88 3.10 5.18 12.19
CA ILE A 88 3.36 6.05 13.34
C ILE A 88 4.15 5.25 14.35
N TYR A 89 5.21 5.86 14.91
CA TYR A 89 6.10 5.23 15.89
C TYR A 89 6.18 6.04 17.18
N ASP A 90 6.50 5.35 18.28
CA ASP A 90 6.88 5.99 19.53
C ASP A 90 8.35 6.45 19.52
N SER A 91 8.81 7.07 20.61
CA SER A 91 10.20 7.52 20.75
C SER A 91 11.23 6.38 20.81
N GLY A 92 10.80 5.16 21.11
CA GLY A 92 11.63 3.96 21.09
C GLY A 92 11.69 3.27 19.72
N GLY A 93 11.02 3.81 18.70
CA GLY A 93 10.95 3.22 17.37
C GLY A 93 9.94 2.07 17.24
N ASN A 94 9.09 1.85 18.25
CA ASN A 94 8.03 0.85 18.17
C ASN A 94 6.87 1.37 17.31
N VAL A 95 6.30 0.50 16.50
CA VAL A 95 5.12 0.84 15.70
C VAL A 95 3.89 0.98 16.60
N LEU A 96 3.31 2.18 16.64
CA LEU A 96 2.06 2.48 17.32
C LEU A 96 0.84 2.19 16.43
N TYR A 97 0.95 2.50 15.13
CA TYR A 97 -0.16 2.39 14.20
C TYR A 97 0.30 2.32 12.75
N VAL A 98 -0.37 1.48 11.96
CA VAL A 98 -0.22 1.39 10.50
C VAL A 98 -1.58 1.63 9.88
N GLY A 99 -1.64 2.46 8.83
CA GLY A 99 -2.87 2.66 8.09
C GLY A 99 -2.64 3.04 6.64
N LYS A 100 -3.63 2.77 5.79
CA LYS A 100 -3.73 3.38 4.47
C LYS A 100 -4.51 4.69 4.52
N ALA A 101 -4.24 5.56 3.57
CA ALA A 101 -4.93 6.83 3.41
C ALA A 101 -5.24 7.13 1.93
N THR A 102 -6.41 7.72 1.68
CA THR A 102 -6.69 8.45 0.43
C THR A 102 -6.18 9.89 0.50
N ASP A 103 -6.10 10.44 1.71
CA ASP A 103 -5.52 11.74 2.05
C ASP A 103 -4.78 11.57 3.39
N PHE A 104 -3.45 11.66 3.38
CA PHE A 104 -2.66 11.43 4.60
C PHE A 104 -3.01 12.40 5.73
N ARG A 105 -3.17 13.69 5.44
CA ARG A 105 -3.44 14.72 6.45
C ARG A 105 -4.72 14.43 7.19
N ALA A 106 -5.80 14.13 6.47
CA ALA A 106 -7.09 13.83 7.07
C ALA A 106 -7.06 12.56 7.92
N GLU A 107 -6.49 11.49 7.37
CA GLU A 107 -6.44 10.16 8.01
C GLU A 107 -5.52 10.15 9.23
N ILE A 108 -4.36 10.78 9.16
CA ILE A 108 -3.42 10.85 10.28
C ILE A 108 -4.00 11.72 11.40
N ARG A 109 -4.64 12.86 11.07
CA ARG A 109 -5.35 13.66 12.08
C ARG A 109 -6.40 12.84 12.82
N GLN A 110 -7.16 12.00 12.11
CA GLN A 110 -8.14 11.12 12.72
C GLN A 110 -7.47 10.02 13.56
N ALA A 111 -6.40 9.41 13.06
CA ALA A 111 -5.66 8.36 13.74
C ALA A 111 -5.03 8.86 15.05
N CYS A 112 -4.39 10.03 15.04
CA CYS A 112 -3.79 10.67 16.21
C CYS A 112 -4.78 10.85 17.38
N ASN A 113 -6.07 11.01 17.09
CA ASN A 113 -7.12 11.16 18.10
C ASN A 113 -7.64 9.84 18.69
N ARG A 114 -7.25 8.69 18.13
CA ARG A 114 -7.66 7.38 18.63
C ARG A 114 -6.92 7.05 19.93
N LYS A 115 -7.64 6.40 20.84
CA LYS A 115 -7.07 5.87 22.09
C LYS A 115 -6.39 4.53 21.80
N ILE A 116 -5.24 4.32 22.39
CA ILE A 116 -4.58 3.01 22.36
C ILE A 116 -5.37 2.06 23.30
N PRO A 117 -5.72 0.85 22.85
CA PRO A 117 -6.54 -0.07 23.63
C PRO A 117 -5.77 -0.64 24.84
N VAL A 118 -4.45 -0.56 24.83
CA VAL A 118 -3.58 -0.95 25.93
C VAL A 118 -3.47 0.21 26.91
N GLY A 119 -3.99 0.01 28.12
CA GLY A 119 -3.84 0.99 29.20
C GLY A 119 -2.41 1.00 29.72
N ILE A 120 -1.75 2.14 29.59
CA ILE A 120 -0.38 2.38 30.05
C ILE A 120 -0.47 3.05 31.42
N ARG A 121 0.42 2.67 32.34
CA ARG A 121 0.52 3.31 33.65
C ARG A 121 1.48 4.48 33.53
N LEU A 122 0.97 5.70 33.73
CA LEU A 122 1.77 6.93 33.60
C LEU A 122 1.78 7.72 34.92
N GLY A 123 2.88 8.44 35.15
CA GLY A 123 3.09 9.36 36.27
C GLY A 123 3.48 8.71 37.60
N PRO A 124 3.73 9.51 38.65
CA PRO A 124 4.26 9.05 39.94
C PRO A 124 3.34 8.03 40.65
N LYS A 125 2.03 8.09 40.36
CA LYS A 125 1.00 7.21 40.94
C LYS A 125 0.64 6.02 40.04
N LEU A 126 1.33 5.83 38.91
CA LEU A 126 1.12 4.72 37.97
C LEU A 126 -0.36 4.51 37.58
N LYS A 127 -1.12 5.61 37.40
CA LYS A 127 -2.54 5.53 37.05
C LYS A 127 -2.66 4.92 35.66
N LYS A 128 -3.54 3.93 35.49
CA LYS A 128 -3.85 3.34 34.19
C LYS A 128 -4.61 4.37 33.35
N VAL A 129 -4.01 4.77 32.24
CA VAL A 129 -4.58 5.71 31.27
C VAL A 129 -4.51 5.05 29.90
N ASN A 130 -5.50 5.30 29.05
CA ASN A 130 -5.46 4.91 27.65
C ASN A 130 -5.06 6.16 26.85
N PRO A 131 -3.76 6.40 26.62
CA PRO A 131 -3.31 7.59 25.91
C PRO A 131 -3.84 7.59 24.48
N LYS A 132 -3.95 8.78 23.90
CA LYS A 132 -4.14 8.91 22.46
C LYS A 132 -2.84 8.60 21.74
N ILE A 133 -2.93 8.21 20.47
CA ILE A 133 -1.75 8.00 19.63
C ILE A 133 -0.88 9.26 19.58
N ASN A 134 -1.50 10.45 19.53
CA ASN A 134 -0.77 11.72 19.52
C ASN A 134 0.09 11.96 20.77
N ASP A 135 -0.28 11.37 21.91
CA ASP A 135 0.46 11.56 23.17
C ASP A 135 1.77 10.76 23.16
N LEU A 136 1.93 9.81 22.24
CA LEU A 136 3.06 8.88 22.16
C LEU A 136 3.81 8.96 20.82
N ALA A 137 3.21 9.54 19.79
CA ALA A 137 3.79 9.63 18.46
C ALA A 137 5.04 10.52 18.46
N ALA A 138 6.18 9.94 18.04
CA ALA A 138 7.46 10.64 17.91
C ALA A 138 7.96 10.67 16.47
N TYR A 139 7.69 9.62 15.68
CA TYR A 139 8.13 9.53 14.29
C TYR A 139 7.00 9.10 13.34
N LEU A 140 7.16 9.44 12.08
CA LEU A 140 6.21 9.16 11.00
C LEU A 140 6.95 8.67 9.75
N SER A 141 6.42 7.62 9.11
CA SER A 141 6.79 7.23 7.75
C SER A 141 5.58 7.35 6.82
N LEU A 142 5.80 7.88 5.62
CA LEU A 142 4.78 8.05 4.58
C LEU A 142 5.30 7.47 3.27
N TYR A 143 4.54 6.54 2.69
CA TYR A 143 4.80 5.97 1.37
C TYR A 143 3.63 6.32 0.47
N GLU A 144 3.84 7.23 -0.49
CA GLU A 144 2.83 7.59 -1.47
C GLU A 144 2.58 6.42 -2.42
N ILE A 145 1.32 6.04 -2.56
CA ILE A 145 0.87 4.95 -3.41
C ILE A 145 -0.45 5.38 -4.05
N PRO A 146 -0.44 5.86 -5.31
CA PRO A 146 -1.65 6.33 -5.99
C PRO A 146 -2.70 5.23 -6.21
N SER A 147 -2.25 3.99 -6.42
CA SER A 147 -3.12 2.85 -6.69
C SER A 147 -3.83 2.34 -5.44
N LYS A 148 -5.17 2.41 -5.43
CA LYS A 148 -6.01 1.90 -4.32
C LYS A 148 -5.75 0.42 -4.03
N ARG A 149 -5.58 -0.40 -5.07
CA ARG A 149 -5.32 -1.85 -4.93
C ARG A 149 -3.97 -2.10 -4.27
N VAL A 150 -2.92 -1.41 -4.73
CA VAL A 150 -1.58 -1.55 -4.16
C VAL A 150 -1.55 -1.03 -2.72
N ARG A 151 -2.18 0.11 -2.41
CA ARG A 151 -2.33 0.60 -1.03
C ARG A 151 -2.91 -0.46 -0.11
N HIS A 152 -4.01 -1.09 -0.53
CA HIS A 152 -4.68 -2.10 0.29
C HIS A 152 -3.81 -3.34 0.51
N ASN A 153 -3.15 -3.83 -0.54
CA ASN A 153 -2.27 -4.99 -0.44
C ASN A 153 -1.04 -4.70 0.44
N PHE A 154 -0.46 -3.50 0.29
CA PHE A 154 0.73 -3.08 1.02
C PHE A 154 0.43 -2.89 2.51
N GLU A 155 -0.68 -2.22 2.85
CA GLU A 155 -1.17 -2.15 4.23
C GLU A 155 -1.39 -3.55 4.83
N SER A 156 -2.09 -4.44 4.12
CA SER A 156 -2.34 -5.81 4.60
C SER A 156 -1.05 -6.59 4.84
N MET A 157 -0.04 -6.37 4.00
CA MET A 157 1.29 -6.96 4.15
C MET A 157 1.99 -6.42 5.41
N LEU A 158 2.04 -5.09 5.59
CA LEU A 158 2.66 -4.47 6.76
C LEU A 158 1.99 -4.92 8.07
N LEU A 159 0.66 -4.98 8.10
CA LEU A 159 -0.06 -5.47 9.28
C LEU A 159 0.32 -6.91 9.62
N ARG A 160 0.52 -7.79 8.64
CA ARG A 160 0.96 -9.18 8.87
C ARG A 160 2.41 -9.26 9.32
N ILE A 161 3.29 -8.44 8.75
CA ILE A 161 4.70 -8.40 9.15
C ILE A 161 4.81 -7.91 10.61
N ILE A 162 4.17 -6.79 10.92
CA ILE A 162 4.29 -6.11 12.22
C ILE A 162 3.52 -6.84 13.31
N ALA A 163 2.32 -7.37 13.04
CA ALA A 163 1.60 -8.19 14.03
C ALA A 163 2.37 -9.46 14.42
N ASN A 164 3.19 -10.00 13.51
CA ASN A 164 4.05 -11.14 13.78
C ASN A 164 5.39 -10.75 14.44
N GLN A 165 5.72 -9.45 14.57
CA GLN A 165 7.00 -9.03 15.15
C GLN A 165 7.09 -9.17 16.67
N THR A 166 5.98 -9.30 17.41
CA THR A 166 6.03 -9.54 18.86
C THR A 166 6.72 -10.86 19.23
N HIS A 167 6.94 -11.78 18.28
CA HIS A 167 7.69 -13.02 18.45
C HIS A 167 9.11 -12.99 17.85
N ASN A 168 9.52 -11.91 17.19
CA ASN A 168 10.84 -11.77 16.56
C ASN A 168 11.87 -11.12 17.49
N SER A 169 11.79 -11.42 18.79
CA SER A 169 12.68 -10.92 19.85
C SER A 169 14.12 -11.45 19.78
N ASN A 170 14.48 -12.24 18.77
CA ASN A 170 15.81 -12.83 18.61
C ASN A 170 16.61 -12.21 17.46
N ILE A 171 16.81 -10.88 17.50
CA ILE A 171 17.97 -10.25 16.84
C ILE A 171 18.65 -9.33 17.88
N GLY A 172 19.01 -9.94 19.01
CA GLY A 172 20.09 -9.49 19.86
C GLY A 172 21.28 -10.42 19.63
N THR A 173 22.48 -9.83 19.54
CA THR A 173 23.79 -10.45 19.22
C THR A 173 24.11 -10.62 17.74
N ALA A 174 24.44 -9.49 17.08
CA ALA A 174 25.58 -9.50 16.17
C ALA A 174 26.81 -9.09 17.01
N THR A 175 27.55 -10.09 17.48
CA THR A 175 28.98 -9.98 17.78
C THR A 175 29.76 -9.74 16.50
#